data_AF-A0A8H8MMT2-F1
#
_entry.id   AF-A0A8H8MMT2-F1
#
_cell.length_a   1.000
_cell.length_b   1.000
_cell.length_c   1.000
_cell.angle_alpha   90.00
_cell.angle_beta   90.00
_cell.angle_gamma   90.00
#
_symmetry.space_group_name_H-M   'P 1'
#
loop_
_entity.id
_entity.type
_entity.pdbx_description
1 polymer ?
#
loop_
_entity_poly.entity_id
_entity_poly.type
_entity_poly.pdbx_seq_one_letter_code
_entity_poly.pdbx_strand_id
1 'polypeptide(L)'
;MTPAKRNYDIYHKELLAIVKALKEWCHLLEGTALPVQIIMDHKNLEPFKASKDLRGRLARWAGFLSKFNFQLKYRPGKTNGKADILSRKDEHRPLGGSESRALLDPALFIAAIEPDEVLDNRIRNAYLQDKRLNHIIEALQKNDKIKNWSWDNGLLIFKNKIYVPNDNTIRKDILASCHNNMAAGHPGQFRTLELVNRKYYWKSLKKSVTSYVSHCESCICNKHSNQLPPGLLNPIELPSRPWDHINYDLITGLPESEGFDAILTVVDRMSRMVHFIPTMSRASATDIANLFVTYVWKLHGLPSKTISDRGCHESCT
;
A
#
# COMPACT_ATOMS: atom_id res chain seq x y z
N MET A 1 -3.72 -4.26 -15.43
CA MET A 1 -3.69 -5.74 -15.62
C MET A 1 -2.24 -6.20 -15.60
N THR A 2 -1.93 -7.35 -15.00
CA THR A 2 -0.55 -7.90 -15.02
C THR A 2 -0.16 -8.32 -16.46
N PRO A 3 1.14 -8.39 -16.80
CA PRO A 3 1.59 -8.77 -18.14
C PRO A 3 0.98 -10.09 -18.63
N ALA A 4 0.92 -11.11 -17.77
CA ALA A 4 0.29 -12.39 -18.09
C ALA A 4 -1.21 -12.30 -18.39
N LYS A 5 -1.95 -11.38 -17.76
CA LYS A 5 -3.40 -11.20 -17.98
C LYS A 5 -3.71 -10.50 -19.31
N ARG A 6 -2.75 -9.75 -19.88
CA ARG A 6 -2.91 -9.10 -21.19
C ARG A 6 -2.92 -10.09 -22.36
N ASN A 7 -2.30 -11.25 -22.17
CA ASN A 7 -2.20 -12.31 -23.18
C ASN A 7 -3.38 -13.30 -23.17
N TYR A 8 -4.41 -13.06 -22.35
CA TYR A 8 -5.60 -13.90 -22.34
C TYR A 8 -6.38 -13.71 -23.64
N ASP A 9 -7.07 -14.76 -24.08
CA ASP A 9 -8.05 -14.65 -25.16
C ASP A 9 -9.19 -13.71 -24.73
N ILE A 10 -10.01 -13.30 -25.70
CA ILE A 10 -11.08 -12.32 -25.47
C ILE A 10 -12.10 -12.89 -24.46
N TYR A 11 -12.43 -14.17 -24.58
CA TYR A 11 -13.35 -14.86 -23.67
C TYR A 11 -12.91 -14.80 -22.20
N HIS A 12 -11.64 -15.12 -21.90
CA HIS A 12 -11.10 -15.07 -20.55
C HIS A 12 -10.90 -13.63 -20.05
N LYS A 13 -10.70 -12.65 -20.95
CA LYS A 13 -10.62 -11.22 -20.58
C LYS A 13 -11.98 -10.69 -20.13
N GLU A 14 -13.03 -11.00 -20.87
CA GLU A 14 -14.39 -10.61 -20.54
C GLU A 14 -14.84 -11.27 -19.22
N LEU A 15 -14.61 -12.57 -19.06
CA LEU A 15 -14.92 -13.26 -17.81
C LEU A 15 -14.09 -12.73 -16.61
N LEU A 16 -12.84 -12.35 -16.84
CA LEU A 16 -12.02 -11.72 -15.81
C LEU A 16 -12.59 -10.36 -15.37
N ALA A 17 -13.19 -9.60 -16.28
CA ALA A 17 -13.84 -8.33 -15.95
C ALA A 17 -15.00 -8.55 -14.98
N ILE A 18 -15.84 -9.57 -15.25
CA ILE A 18 -16.94 -9.98 -14.35
C ILE A 18 -16.39 -10.38 -12.97
N VAL A 19 -15.40 -11.28 -12.94
CA VAL A 19 -14.83 -11.78 -11.68
C VAL A 19 -14.24 -10.63 -10.85
N LYS A 20 -13.61 -9.64 -11.49
CA LYS A 20 -13.09 -8.47 -10.79
C LYS A 20 -14.18 -7.58 -10.24
N ALA A 21 -15.23 -7.31 -11.03
CA ALA A 21 -16.35 -6.51 -10.57
C ALA A 21 -17.02 -7.17 -9.34
N LEU A 22 -17.30 -8.47 -9.41
CA LEU A 22 -17.91 -9.18 -8.29
C LEU A 22 -17.00 -9.32 -7.06
N LYS A 23 -15.66 -9.30 -7.24
CA LYS A 23 -14.73 -9.23 -6.11
C LYS A 23 -14.77 -7.89 -5.40
N GLU A 24 -14.79 -6.80 -6.15
CA GLU A 24 -14.82 -5.44 -5.59
C GLU A 24 -16.13 -5.22 -4.82
N TRP A 25 -17.24 -5.62 -5.41
CA TRP A 25 -18.58 -5.42 -4.87
C TRP A 25 -19.11 -6.64 -4.11
N CYS A 26 -18.21 -7.54 -3.67
CA CYS A 26 -18.57 -8.83 -3.05
C CYS A 26 -19.54 -8.64 -1.86
N HIS A 27 -19.23 -7.67 -1.00
CA HIS A 27 -19.99 -7.34 0.19
C HIS A 27 -21.45 -6.89 -0.07
N LEU A 28 -21.78 -6.42 -1.28
CA LEU A 28 -23.15 -6.03 -1.65
C LEU A 28 -23.91 -7.11 -2.41
N LEU A 29 -23.20 -8.02 -3.08
CA LEU A 29 -23.77 -8.90 -4.09
C LEU A 29 -23.83 -10.38 -3.67
N GLU A 30 -23.03 -10.78 -2.67
CA GLU A 30 -23.02 -12.14 -2.13
C GLU A 30 -24.31 -12.43 -1.35
N GLY A 31 -24.90 -13.62 -1.56
CA GLY A 31 -26.11 -14.05 -0.84
C GLY A 31 -27.41 -13.31 -1.19
N THR A 32 -27.44 -12.53 -2.27
CA THR A 32 -28.63 -11.78 -2.71
C THR A 32 -29.80 -12.72 -3.06
N ALA A 33 -30.98 -12.44 -2.49
CA ALA A 33 -32.20 -13.20 -2.77
C ALA A 33 -32.68 -13.03 -4.22
N LEU A 34 -32.49 -11.85 -4.79
CA LEU A 34 -32.81 -11.53 -6.18
C LEU A 34 -31.59 -11.67 -7.08
N PRO A 35 -31.75 -12.12 -8.34
CA PRO A 35 -30.64 -12.28 -9.26
C PRO A 35 -30.06 -10.93 -9.69
N VAL A 36 -28.76 -10.74 -9.47
CA VAL A 36 -27.98 -9.61 -9.95
C VAL A 36 -27.85 -9.68 -11.47
N GLN A 37 -28.30 -8.65 -12.19
CA GLN A 37 -28.19 -8.58 -13.64
C GLN A 37 -26.83 -8.03 -14.06
N ILE A 38 -26.06 -8.83 -14.78
CA ILE A 38 -24.77 -8.44 -15.35
C ILE A 38 -24.97 -8.25 -16.86
N ILE A 39 -24.88 -7.00 -17.31
CA ILE A 39 -25.09 -6.63 -18.71
C ILE A 39 -23.74 -6.59 -19.42
N MET A 40 -23.62 -7.31 -20.53
CA MET A 40 -22.38 -7.38 -21.32
C MET A 40 -22.64 -7.28 -22.81
N ASP A 41 -21.63 -6.85 -23.57
CA ASP A 41 -21.65 -6.74 -25.02
C ASP A 41 -20.98 -7.92 -25.73
N HIS A 42 -20.62 -8.98 -24.98
CA HIS A 42 -20.02 -10.20 -25.52
C HIS A 42 -20.99 -11.40 -25.42
N LYS A 43 -21.59 -11.78 -26.56
CA LYS A 43 -22.66 -12.80 -26.66
C LYS A 43 -22.22 -14.21 -26.23
N ASN A 44 -20.97 -14.59 -26.47
CA ASN A 44 -20.52 -15.98 -26.24
C ASN A 44 -20.38 -16.39 -24.76
N LEU A 45 -20.68 -15.49 -23.81
CA LEU A 45 -20.64 -15.78 -22.37
C LEU A 45 -22.00 -16.19 -21.78
N GLU A 46 -23.10 -16.02 -22.53
CA GLU A 46 -24.42 -16.53 -22.12
C GLU A 46 -24.42 -18.04 -21.76
N PRO A 47 -23.73 -18.94 -22.50
CA PRO A 47 -23.71 -20.36 -22.17
C PRO A 47 -22.70 -20.76 -21.07
N PHE A 48 -22.03 -19.81 -20.39
CA PHE A 48 -20.98 -20.11 -19.38
C PHE A 48 -21.48 -21.02 -18.24
N LYS A 49 -22.75 -20.92 -17.82
CA LYS A 49 -23.34 -21.79 -16.79
C LYS A 49 -23.51 -23.26 -17.23
N ALA A 50 -23.49 -23.55 -18.53
CA ALA A 50 -23.75 -24.87 -19.10
C ALA A 50 -22.49 -25.66 -19.50
N SER A 51 -21.31 -25.05 -19.42
CA SER A 51 -20.06 -25.70 -19.82
C SER A 51 -19.60 -26.74 -18.79
N LYS A 52 -19.59 -28.03 -19.18
CA LYS A 52 -19.30 -29.17 -18.30
C LYS A 52 -17.81 -29.51 -18.10
N ASP A 53 -16.88 -28.90 -18.85
CA ASP A 53 -15.44 -29.23 -18.76
C ASP A 53 -14.58 -27.98 -18.46
N LEU A 54 -14.73 -27.43 -17.26
CA LEU A 54 -13.95 -26.28 -16.79
C LEU A 54 -12.66 -26.78 -16.13
N ARG A 55 -11.50 -26.45 -16.72
CA ARG A 55 -10.18 -26.82 -16.17
C ARG A 55 -9.38 -25.60 -15.70
N GLY A 56 -8.59 -25.78 -14.65
CA GLY A 56 -7.61 -24.80 -14.17
C GLY A 56 -8.20 -23.45 -13.74
N ARG A 57 -7.94 -22.39 -14.53
CA ARG A 57 -8.34 -21.01 -14.17
C ARG A 57 -9.86 -20.82 -14.19
N LEU A 58 -10.54 -21.39 -15.19
CA LEU A 58 -11.98 -21.27 -15.34
C LEU A 58 -12.73 -21.99 -14.20
N ALA A 59 -12.23 -23.14 -13.74
CA ALA A 59 -12.78 -23.85 -12.59
C ALA A 59 -12.70 -23.02 -11.30
N ARG A 60 -11.55 -22.37 -11.05
CA ARG A 60 -11.39 -21.48 -9.89
C ARG A 60 -12.29 -20.26 -9.95
N TRP A 61 -12.51 -19.70 -11.14
CA TRP A 61 -13.44 -18.59 -11.30
C TRP A 61 -14.89 -19.05 -11.17
N ALA A 62 -15.26 -20.22 -11.67
CA ALA A 62 -16.58 -20.79 -11.48
C ALA A 62 -16.92 -21.02 -10.00
N GLY A 63 -15.98 -21.59 -9.21
CA GLY A 63 -16.17 -21.76 -7.77
C GLY A 63 -16.25 -20.45 -6.98
N PHE A 64 -15.65 -19.36 -7.49
CA PHE A 64 -15.86 -18.04 -6.91
C PHE A 64 -17.22 -17.46 -7.30
N LEU A 65 -17.61 -17.59 -8.57
CA LEU A 65 -18.86 -17.06 -9.10
C LEU A 65 -20.10 -17.78 -8.54
N SER A 66 -19.98 -19.04 -8.10
CA SER A 66 -21.09 -19.79 -7.50
C SER A 66 -21.63 -19.19 -6.20
N LYS A 67 -20.87 -18.29 -5.57
CA LYS A 67 -21.30 -17.55 -4.37
C LYS A 67 -22.37 -16.48 -4.65
N PHE A 68 -22.53 -16.10 -5.92
CA PHE A 68 -23.38 -14.99 -6.32
C PHE A 68 -24.62 -15.51 -7.06
N ASN A 69 -25.77 -14.96 -6.71
CA ASN A 69 -27.00 -15.14 -7.49
C ASN A 69 -27.02 -14.11 -8.63
N PHE A 70 -26.54 -14.48 -9.82
CA PHE A 70 -26.46 -13.55 -10.96
C PHE A 70 -27.02 -14.13 -12.27
N GLN A 71 -27.43 -13.24 -13.17
CA GLN A 71 -27.87 -13.54 -14.53
C GLN A 71 -27.07 -12.70 -15.53
N LEU A 72 -26.51 -13.36 -16.54
CA LEU A 72 -25.83 -12.69 -17.66
C LEU A 72 -26.87 -12.30 -18.70
N LYS A 73 -26.88 -11.02 -19.10
CA LYS A 73 -27.76 -10.51 -20.15
C LYS A 73 -26.94 -9.84 -21.24
N TYR A 74 -26.98 -10.39 -22.45
CA TYR A 74 -26.35 -9.75 -23.59
C TYR A 74 -27.11 -8.47 -23.99
N ARG A 75 -26.35 -7.40 -24.25
CA ARG A 75 -26.83 -6.17 -24.86
C ARG A 75 -25.85 -5.73 -25.96
N PRO A 76 -26.29 -5.57 -27.22
CA PRO A 76 -25.42 -5.12 -28.30
C PRO A 76 -24.71 -3.80 -27.95
N GLY A 77 -23.41 -3.70 -28.22
CA GLY A 77 -22.58 -2.54 -27.85
C GLY A 77 -23.14 -1.19 -28.29
N LYS A 78 -23.80 -1.12 -29.46
CA LYS A 78 -24.49 0.11 -29.95
C LYS A 78 -25.55 0.65 -29.00
N THR A 79 -26.16 -0.20 -28.18
CA THR A 79 -27.19 0.15 -27.19
C THR A 79 -26.64 0.21 -25.75
N ASN A 80 -25.35 -0.12 -25.56
CA ASN A 80 -24.68 -0.15 -24.26
C ASN A 80 -23.79 1.09 -24.02
N GLY A 81 -24.15 2.23 -24.62
CA GLY A 81 -23.32 3.44 -24.63
C GLY A 81 -22.88 3.94 -23.26
N LYS A 82 -23.70 3.75 -22.20
CA LYS A 82 -23.33 4.17 -20.83
C LYS A 82 -22.13 3.40 -20.26
N ALA A 83 -22.04 2.09 -20.52
CA ALA A 83 -20.90 1.28 -20.09
C ALA A 83 -19.67 1.57 -20.96
N ASP A 84 -19.89 1.79 -22.26
CA ASP A 84 -18.85 2.08 -23.24
C ASP A 84 -18.17 3.44 -22.99
N ILE A 85 -18.94 4.46 -22.57
CA ILE A 85 -18.40 5.78 -22.19
C ILE A 85 -17.47 5.68 -20.97
N LEU A 86 -17.82 4.87 -19.97
CA LEU A 86 -17.00 4.69 -18.76
C LEU A 86 -15.77 3.81 -19.01
N SER A 87 -15.84 2.84 -19.93
CA SER A 87 -14.70 1.98 -20.29
C SER A 87 -13.74 2.63 -21.29
N ARG A 88 -14.22 3.60 -22.08
CA ARG A 88 -13.49 4.35 -23.12
C ARG A 88 -13.20 5.80 -22.75
N LYS A 89 -12.79 6.06 -21.50
CA LYS A 89 -11.95 7.24 -21.27
C LYS A 89 -10.72 7.12 -22.17
N ASP A 90 -10.37 8.17 -22.91
CA ASP A 90 -9.21 8.21 -23.82
C ASP A 90 -7.88 7.81 -23.12
N GLU A 91 -7.85 7.83 -21.79
CA GLU A 91 -6.80 7.30 -20.90
C GLU A 91 -6.50 5.79 -21.06
N HIS A 92 -7.33 5.00 -21.76
CA HIS A 92 -7.20 3.53 -21.82
C HIS A 92 -7.04 2.92 -23.22
N ARG A 93 -6.91 3.71 -24.29
CA ARG A 93 -6.46 3.18 -25.58
C ARG A 93 -4.99 2.74 -25.46
N PRO A 94 -4.62 1.48 -25.77
CA PRO A 94 -3.23 1.14 -25.90
C PRO A 94 -2.72 1.77 -27.20
N LEU A 95 -1.98 2.87 -27.10
CA LEU A 95 -1.28 3.46 -28.24
C LEU A 95 -0.23 2.46 -28.73
N GLY A 96 -0.58 1.70 -29.76
CA GLY A 96 0.40 1.25 -30.73
C GLY A 96 0.82 2.45 -31.56
N GLY A 97 1.84 3.17 -31.11
CA GLY A 97 2.41 4.31 -31.82
C GLY A 97 2.84 5.44 -30.89
N SER A 98 4.13 5.40 -30.53
CA SER A 98 5.00 6.49 -30.05
C SER A 98 4.47 7.48 -29.00
N GLU A 99 5.18 7.47 -27.87
CA GLU A 99 5.27 8.50 -26.82
C GLU A 99 4.08 8.66 -25.86
N SER A 100 4.36 8.31 -24.60
CA SER A 100 3.61 8.69 -23.41
C SER A 100 3.44 10.21 -23.35
N ARG A 101 2.40 10.76 -23.98
CA ARG A 101 1.99 12.14 -23.73
C ARG A 101 1.25 12.18 -22.41
N ALA A 102 1.96 12.59 -21.36
CA ALA A 102 1.33 13.01 -20.12
C ALA A 102 0.32 14.15 -20.44
N LEU A 103 -0.87 14.11 -19.83
CA LEU A 103 -1.94 15.12 -20.03
C LEU A 103 -1.48 16.55 -19.70
N LEU A 104 -0.44 16.67 -18.88
CA LEU A 104 0.33 17.88 -18.64
C LEU A 104 1.77 17.56 -19.02
N ASP A 105 2.45 18.49 -19.69
CA ASP A 105 3.90 18.41 -19.90
C ASP A 105 4.55 18.06 -18.54
N PRO A 106 5.41 17.04 -18.43
CA PRO A 106 6.15 16.78 -17.20
C PRO A 106 6.87 18.01 -16.67
N ALA A 107 7.25 18.97 -17.54
CA ALA A 107 7.78 20.28 -17.17
C ALA A 107 6.77 21.19 -16.46
N LEU A 108 5.45 20.94 -16.55
CA LEU A 108 4.40 21.64 -15.79
C LEU A 108 4.18 21.04 -14.39
N PHE A 109 4.69 19.83 -14.11
CA PHE A 109 4.81 19.29 -12.74
C PHE A 109 6.04 19.89 -12.04
N ILE A 110 6.18 21.20 -12.09
CA ILE A 110 7.07 21.93 -11.18
C ILE A 110 6.33 21.96 -9.85
N ALA A 111 6.80 21.17 -8.89
CA ALA A 111 6.36 21.30 -7.51
C ALA A 111 6.52 22.77 -7.13
N ALA A 112 5.44 23.44 -6.71
CA ALA A 112 5.41 24.90 -6.53
C ALA A 112 6.68 25.38 -5.81
N ILE A 113 7.58 25.97 -6.60
CA ILE A 113 8.81 26.60 -6.12
C ILE A 113 8.35 27.98 -5.64
N GLU A 114 9.06 28.56 -4.68
CA GLU A 114 9.11 30.03 -4.56
C GLU A 114 9.20 30.66 -5.97
N PRO A 115 8.69 31.88 -6.19
CA PRO A 115 8.85 32.54 -7.48
C PRO A 115 10.31 32.39 -7.93
N ASP A 116 10.53 31.80 -9.11
CA ASP A 116 11.84 31.33 -9.56
C ASP A 116 12.92 32.42 -9.42
N GLU A 117 12.53 33.69 -9.57
CA GLU A 117 13.40 34.86 -9.37
C GLU A 117 13.99 35.00 -7.96
N VAL A 118 13.24 34.69 -6.90
CA VAL A 118 13.70 34.81 -5.51
C VAL A 118 14.79 33.79 -5.22
N LEU A 119 14.57 32.53 -5.63
CA LEU A 119 15.53 31.46 -5.46
C LEU A 119 16.77 31.69 -6.34
N ASP A 120 16.58 32.14 -7.58
CA ASP A 120 17.67 32.48 -8.47
C ASP A 120 18.52 33.62 -7.90
N ASN A 121 17.90 34.65 -7.30
CA ASN A 121 18.62 35.73 -6.61
C ASN A 121 19.42 35.22 -5.42
N ARG A 122 18.88 34.29 -4.62
CA ARG A 122 19.61 33.65 -3.52
C ARG A 122 20.81 32.86 -4.04
N ILE A 123 20.65 32.13 -5.14
CA ILE A 123 21.73 31.39 -5.80
C ILE A 123 22.82 32.34 -6.31
N ARG A 124 22.44 33.45 -6.98
CA ARG A 124 23.38 34.49 -7.44
C ARG A 124 24.22 35.04 -6.29
N ASN A 125 23.56 35.41 -5.19
CA ASN A 125 24.24 35.94 -4.01
C ASN A 125 25.16 34.90 -3.36
N ALA A 126 24.78 33.63 -3.36
CA ALA A 126 25.59 32.54 -2.81
C ALA A 126 26.86 32.27 -3.64
N TYR A 127 26.89 32.59 -4.93
CA TYR A 127 28.13 32.50 -5.72
C TYR A 127 29.24 33.42 -5.21
N LEU A 128 28.90 34.60 -4.68
CA LEU A 128 29.88 35.56 -4.14
C LEU A 128 30.69 34.98 -2.96
N GLN A 129 30.09 34.03 -2.23
CA GLN A 129 30.70 33.41 -1.06
C GLN A 129 31.53 32.17 -1.41
N ASP A 130 31.29 31.53 -2.56
CA ASP A 130 31.97 30.29 -2.95
C ASP A 130 33.22 30.59 -3.80
N LYS A 131 34.36 30.75 -3.13
CA LYS A 131 35.67 30.97 -3.76
C LYS A 131 36.02 29.93 -4.84
N ARG A 132 35.47 28.71 -4.77
CA ARG A 132 35.71 27.67 -5.77
C ARG A 132 34.96 27.93 -7.07
N LEU A 133 33.86 28.67 -7.06
CA LEU A 133 33.12 28.98 -8.28
C LEU A 133 33.63 30.24 -8.97
N ASN A 134 34.26 31.15 -8.22
CA ASN A 134 34.78 32.42 -8.76
C ASN A 134 35.71 32.24 -9.96
N HIS A 135 36.64 31.28 -9.93
CA HIS A 135 37.53 31.05 -11.09
C HIS A 135 36.78 30.60 -12.35
N ILE A 136 35.69 29.84 -12.22
CA ILE A 136 34.85 29.40 -13.34
C ILE A 136 34.03 30.58 -13.86
N ILE A 137 33.46 31.37 -12.94
CA ILE A 137 32.65 32.55 -13.25
C ILE A 137 33.49 33.58 -14.00
N GLU A 138 34.69 33.91 -13.50
CA GLU A 138 35.59 34.87 -14.13
C GLU A 138 36.02 34.43 -15.53
N ALA A 139 36.35 33.15 -15.72
CA ALA A 139 36.71 32.60 -17.03
C ALA A 139 35.53 32.66 -18.02
N LEU A 140 34.32 32.28 -17.59
CA LEU A 140 33.13 32.36 -18.43
C LEU A 140 32.74 33.82 -18.77
N GLN A 141 32.92 34.76 -17.83
CA GLN A 141 32.71 36.19 -18.08
C GLN A 141 33.72 36.78 -19.07
N LYS A 142 34.94 36.24 -19.11
CA LYS A 142 35.97 36.55 -20.12
C LYS A 142 35.72 35.84 -21.47
N ASN A 143 34.58 35.16 -21.62
CA ASN A 143 34.19 34.42 -22.82
C ASN A 143 35.07 33.18 -23.11
N ASP A 144 35.74 32.63 -22.09
CA ASP A 144 36.49 31.38 -22.22
C ASP A 144 35.53 30.19 -22.36
N LYS A 145 35.85 29.27 -23.28
CA LYS A 145 35.07 28.04 -23.46
C LYS A 145 35.48 26.99 -22.44
N ILE A 146 34.68 26.82 -21.38
CA ILE A 146 34.85 25.73 -20.41
C ILE A 146 33.88 24.60 -20.74
N LYS A 147 34.40 23.36 -20.84
CA LYS A 147 33.61 22.17 -21.19
C LYS A 147 32.45 21.94 -20.22
N ASN A 148 31.23 21.81 -20.75
CA ASN A 148 29.97 21.59 -20.03
C ASN A 148 29.45 22.76 -19.18
N TRP A 149 30.15 23.89 -19.17
CA TRP A 149 29.78 25.06 -18.38
C TRP A 149 29.37 26.21 -19.29
N SER A 150 28.36 26.95 -18.87
CA SER A 150 27.95 28.21 -19.48
C SER A 150 27.49 29.19 -18.41
N TRP A 151 27.44 30.47 -18.79
CA TRP A 151 26.99 31.56 -17.94
C TRP A 151 25.77 32.21 -18.60
N ASP A 152 24.65 32.25 -17.89
CA ASP A 152 23.39 32.81 -18.40
C ASP A 152 22.63 33.53 -17.29
N ASN A 153 22.19 34.77 -17.54
CA ASN A 153 21.40 35.57 -16.58
C ASN A 153 21.95 35.61 -15.14
N GLY A 154 23.28 35.67 -15.00
CA GLY A 154 23.96 35.67 -13.70
C GLY A 154 24.03 34.30 -13.01
N LEU A 155 23.58 33.24 -13.69
CA LEU A 155 23.56 31.87 -13.19
C LEU A 155 24.61 31.01 -13.89
N LEU A 156 25.22 30.13 -13.09
CA LEU A 156 26.16 29.14 -13.58
C LEU A 156 25.39 27.92 -14.07
N ILE A 157 25.52 27.57 -15.35
CA ILE A 157 24.82 26.45 -15.96
C ILE A 157 25.81 25.31 -16.22
N PHE A 158 25.51 24.12 -15.71
CA PHE A 158 26.28 22.90 -15.95
C PHE A 158 25.43 21.86 -16.66
N LYS A 159 25.79 21.46 -17.88
CA LYS A 159 25.04 20.50 -18.71
C LYS A 159 23.53 20.84 -18.78
N ASN A 160 23.22 22.10 -19.11
CA ASN A 160 21.86 22.65 -19.22
C ASN A 160 21.05 22.68 -17.91
N LYS A 161 21.72 22.73 -16.75
CA LYS A 161 21.08 22.80 -15.43
C LYS A 161 21.74 23.88 -14.57
N ILE A 162 20.97 24.55 -13.74
CA ILE A 162 21.48 25.54 -12.81
C ILE A 162 22.36 24.84 -11.77
N TYR A 163 23.61 25.28 -11.68
CA TYR A 163 24.55 24.78 -10.70
C TYR A 163 24.33 25.46 -9.35
N VAL A 164 23.98 24.67 -8.33
CA VAL A 164 23.70 25.18 -6.99
C VAL A 164 24.98 25.14 -6.14
N PRO A 165 25.41 26.28 -5.56
CA PRO A 165 26.63 26.36 -4.73
C PRO A 165 26.51 25.49 -3.47
N ASN A 166 27.60 25.36 -2.72
CA ASN A 166 27.62 24.57 -1.49
C ASN A 166 26.95 25.29 -0.30
N ASP A 167 25.70 25.71 -0.51
CA ASP A 167 24.85 26.33 0.50
C ASP A 167 23.77 25.32 0.94
N ASN A 168 23.79 24.96 2.22
CA ASN A 168 22.86 23.97 2.78
C ASN A 168 21.42 24.50 2.84
N THR A 169 21.22 25.81 2.99
CA THR A 169 19.87 26.40 3.08
C THR A 169 19.18 26.30 1.72
N ILE A 170 19.84 26.78 0.66
CA ILE A 170 19.32 26.75 -0.72
C ILE A 170 19.07 25.31 -1.16
N ARG A 171 20.02 24.40 -0.93
CA ARG A 171 19.85 22.99 -1.30
C ARG A 171 18.69 22.34 -0.53
N LYS A 172 18.53 22.65 0.76
CA LYS A 172 17.43 22.10 1.57
C LYS A 172 16.08 22.62 1.07
N ASP A 173 15.98 23.89 0.70
CA ASP A 173 14.75 24.48 0.19
C ASP A 173 14.35 23.88 -1.17
N ILE A 174 15.32 23.66 -2.07
CA ILE A 174 15.09 22.94 -3.34
C ILE A 174 14.62 21.51 -3.09
N LEU A 175 15.22 20.81 -2.13
CA LEU A 175 14.80 19.45 -1.78
C LEU A 175 13.40 19.43 -1.16
N ALA A 176 13.10 20.39 -0.29
CA ALA A 176 11.81 20.54 0.38
C ALA A 176 10.69 20.85 -0.62
N SER A 177 10.93 21.77 -1.56
CA SER A 177 9.94 22.09 -2.60
C SER A 177 9.63 20.87 -3.47
N CYS A 178 10.64 20.05 -3.79
CA CYS A 178 10.45 18.86 -4.62
C CYS A 178 9.89 17.64 -3.86
N HIS A 179 10.03 17.58 -2.52
CA HIS A 179 9.63 16.43 -1.72
C HIS A 179 8.41 16.68 -0.82
N ASN A 180 8.41 17.78 -0.06
CA ASN A 180 7.43 18.06 0.99
C ASN A 180 6.21 18.82 0.48
N ASN A 181 6.26 19.36 -0.74
CA ASN A 181 5.12 20.06 -1.30
C ASN A 181 3.92 19.10 -1.43
N MET A 182 2.73 19.56 -1.04
CA MET A 182 1.48 18.81 -1.12
C MET A 182 1.22 18.27 -2.54
N ALA A 183 1.57 19.05 -3.58
CA ALA A 183 1.46 18.62 -4.97
C ALA A 183 2.47 17.53 -5.37
N ALA A 184 3.63 17.47 -4.70
CA ALA A 184 4.65 16.47 -4.97
C ALA A 184 4.35 15.12 -4.29
N GLY A 185 3.73 15.16 -3.10
CA GLY A 185 3.22 13.97 -2.40
C GLY A 185 4.30 13.05 -1.84
N HIS A 186 5.37 13.60 -1.24
CA HIS A 186 6.47 12.83 -0.63
C HIS A 186 7.03 11.71 -1.54
N PRO A 187 7.50 12.05 -2.75
CA PRO A 187 8.03 11.06 -3.68
C PRO A 187 9.23 10.31 -3.09
N GLY A 188 9.37 9.04 -3.47
CA GLY A 188 10.53 8.24 -3.12
C GLY A 188 11.83 8.77 -3.75
N GLN A 189 12.98 8.29 -3.26
CA GLN A 189 14.31 8.81 -3.60
C GLN A 189 14.57 9.00 -5.11
N PHE A 190 14.19 8.03 -5.94
CA PHE A 190 14.38 8.09 -7.39
C PHE A 190 13.59 9.21 -8.04
N ARG A 191 12.33 9.39 -7.63
CA ARG A 191 11.45 10.41 -8.22
C ARG A 191 11.83 11.80 -7.73
N THR A 192 12.18 11.96 -6.44
CA THR A 192 12.72 13.22 -5.93
C THR A 192 14.00 13.62 -6.66
N LEU A 193 14.90 12.66 -6.92
CA LEU A 193 16.13 12.92 -7.66
C LEU A 193 15.84 13.39 -9.08
N GLU A 194 14.88 12.74 -9.75
CA GLU A 194 14.47 13.10 -11.10
C GLU A 194 13.91 14.52 -11.14
N LEU A 195 12.99 14.87 -10.24
CA LEU A 195 12.40 16.21 -10.14
C LEU A 195 13.45 17.31 -9.95
N VAL A 196 14.36 17.13 -8.99
CA VAL A 196 15.42 18.11 -8.70
C VAL A 196 16.37 18.23 -9.89
N ASN A 197 16.73 17.10 -10.49
CA ASN A 197 17.70 17.03 -11.59
C ASN A 197 17.14 17.53 -12.93
N ARG A 198 15.87 17.93 -13.03
CA ARG A 198 15.33 18.61 -14.23
C ARG A 198 15.92 20.01 -14.39
N LYS A 199 16.00 20.77 -13.30
CA LYS A 199 16.42 22.18 -13.30
C LYS A 199 17.76 22.41 -12.61
N TYR A 200 18.05 21.66 -11.54
CA TYR A 200 19.20 21.92 -10.66
C TYR A 200 20.24 20.80 -10.72
N TYR A 201 21.49 21.18 -10.46
CA TYR A 201 22.59 20.24 -10.28
C TYR A 201 23.58 20.74 -9.23
N TRP A 202 24.15 19.84 -8.44
CA TRP A 202 25.32 20.10 -7.61
C TRP A 202 26.11 18.82 -7.38
N LYS A 203 27.36 18.97 -6.92
CA LYS A 203 28.21 17.82 -6.59
C LYS A 203 27.56 16.96 -5.51
N SER A 204 27.43 15.66 -5.78
CA SER A 204 26.79 14.69 -4.88
C SER A 204 25.26 14.84 -4.71
N LEU A 205 24.56 15.43 -5.68
CA LEU A 205 23.09 15.57 -5.70
C LEU A 205 22.35 14.29 -5.26
N LYS A 206 22.70 13.13 -5.82
CA LYS A 206 22.10 11.83 -5.45
C LYS A 206 22.23 11.53 -3.95
N LYS A 207 23.40 11.77 -3.36
CA LYS A 207 23.62 11.54 -1.91
C LYS A 207 22.77 12.50 -1.08
N SER A 208 22.67 13.77 -1.48
CA SER A 208 21.82 14.76 -0.81
C SER A 208 20.35 14.35 -0.83
N VAL A 209 19.83 13.93 -1.99
CA VAL A 209 18.43 13.47 -2.12
C VAL A 209 18.17 12.20 -1.30
N THR A 210 19.05 11.20 -1.39
CA THR A 210 18.91 9.96 -0.62
C THR A 210 18.87 10.25 0.88
N SER A 211 19.80 11.07 1.37
CA SER A 211 19.84 11.47 2.78
C SER A 211 18.58 12.25 3.19
N TYR A 212 18.14 13.20 2.39
CA TYR A 212 16.95 14.01 2.71
C TYR A 212 15.69 13.14 2.85
N VAL A 213 15.43 12.28 1.86
CA VAL A 213 14.24 11.40 1.85
C VAL A 213 14.32 10.31 2.91
N SER A 214 15.51 9.84 3.30
CA SER A 214 15.65 8.85 4.39
C SER A 214 15.40 9.44 5.77
N HIS A 215 15.58 10.76 5.95
CA HIS A 215 15.34 11.46 7.22
C HIS A 215 13.99 12.20 7.25
N CYS A 216 13.10 11.98 6.27
CA CYS A 216 11.78 12.57 6.29
C CYS A 216 10.86 11.81 7.25
N GLU A 217 10.44 12.46 8.34
CA GLU A 217 9.56 11.90 9.38
C GLU A 217 8.26 11.33 8.81
N SER A 218 7.55 12.12 8.00
CA SER A 218 6.31 11.68 7.33
C SER A 218 6.52 10.40 6.51
N CYS A 219 7.64 10.30 5.78
CA CYS A 219 7.97 9.08 5.05
C CYS A 219 8.33 7.91 5.98
N ILE A 220 9.02 8.16 7.09
CA ILE A 220 9.43 7.10 8.02
C ILE A 220 8.18 6.49 8.69
N CYS A 221 7.28 7.33 9.20
CA CYS A 221 6.08 6.89 9.89
C CYS A 221 5.09 6.14 8.97
N ASN A 222 5.00 6.54 7.70
CA ASN A 222 4.02 5.99 6.76
C ASN A 222 4.55 4.86 5.86
N LYS A 223 5.86 4.59 5.88
CA LYS A 223 6.42 3.49 5.07
C LYS A 223 6.10 2.15 5.71
N HIS A 224 5.33 1.34 5.00
CA HIS A 224 5.24 -0.08 5.30
C HIS A 224 6.62 -0.73 5.19
N SER A 225 6.95 -1.58 6.16
CA SER A 225 8.14 -2.40 6.06
C SER A 225 7.98 -3.38 4.89
N ASN A 226 8.96 -3.37 3.97
CA ASN A 226 9.12 -4.42 2.96
C ASN A 226 10.00 -5.57 3.45
N GLN A 227 10.44 -5.52 4.72
CA GLN A 227 11.22 -6.60 5.30
C GLN A 227 10.28 -7.73 5.69
N LEU A 228 10.73 -8.96 5.46
CA LEU A 228 10.09 -10.13 6.03
C LEU A 228 10.13 -10.00 7.56
N PRO A 229 9.08 -10.48 8.27
CA PRO A 229 9.11 -10.54 9.72
C PRO A 229 10.41 -11.24 10.17
N PRO A 230 11.18 -10.65 11.10
CA PRO A 230 12.43 -11.23 11.52
C PRO A 230 12.17 -12.52 12.32
N GLY A 231 12.87 -13.60 11.94
CA GLY A 231 12.88 -14.87 12.65
C GLY A 231 11.94 -15.94 12.07
N LEU A 232 12.19 -17.18 12.48
CA LEU A 232 11.27 -18.29 12.27
C LEU A 232 10.21 -18.26 13.37
N LEU A 233 9.00 -18.70 13.05
CA LEU A 233 7.99 -18.99 14.08
C LEU A 233 8.58 -20.03 15.03
N ASN A 234 8.72 -19.69 16.31
CA ASN A 234 9.16 -20.65 17.32
C ASN A 234 7.95 -21.47 17.77
N PRO A 235 7.83 -22.75 17.39
CA PRO A 235 6.70 -23.56 17.83
C PRO A 235 6.79 -23.78 19.34
N ILE A 236 5.69 -23.52 20.03
CA ILE A 236 5.58 -23.84 21.46
C ILE A 236 5.67 -25.36 21.62
N GLU A 237 6.49 -25.81 22.57
CA GLU A 237 6.68 -27.23 22.91
C GLU A 237 5.35 -27.97 23.09
N LEU A 238 5.28 -29.17 22.53
CA LEU A 238 4.13 -30.05 22.67
C LEU A 238 4.11 -30.63 24.09
N PRO A 239 2.98 -30.56 24.81
CA PRO A 239 2.82 -31.21 26.11
C PRO A 239 2.92 -32.73 26.00
N SER A 240 3.45 -33.38 27.05
CA SER A 240 3.60 -34.84 27.12
C SER A 240 2.35 -35.58 27.61
N ARG A 241 1.41 -34.85 28.24
CA ARG A 241 0.14 -35.38 28.76
C ARG A 241 -1.00 -34.37 28.57
N PRO A 242 -2.26 -34.82 28.50
CA PRO A 242 -3.42 -33.92 28.53
C PRO A 242 -3.40 -33.00 29.76
N TRP A 243 -3.83 -31.76 29.58
CA TRP A 243 -3.95 -30.72 30.60
C TRP A 243 -2.64 -30.22 31.21
N ASP A 244 -1.48 -30.60 30.64
CA ASP A 244 -0.19 -30.08 31.09
C ASP A 244 0.04 -28.64 30.62
N HIS A 245 -0.25 -28.37 29.34
CA HIS A 245 -0.18 -27.03 28.76
C HIS A 245 -1.60 -26.59 28.37
N ILE A 246 -2.01 -25.43 28.86
CA ILE A 246 -3.32 -24.86 28.52
C ILE A 246 -3.16 -23.51 27.84
N ASN A 247 -4.09 -23.21 26.95
CA ASN A 247 -4.36 -21.85 26.52
C ASN A 247 -5.66 -21.38 27.16
N TYR A 248 -5.74 -20.11 27.53
CA TYR A 248 -7.03 -19.51 27.86
C TYR A 248 -7.17 -18.16 27.15
N ASP A 249 -8.42 -17.78 26.89
CA ASP A 249 -8.80 -16.55 26.17
C ASP A 249 -10.21 -16.14 26.62
N LEU A 250 -10.48 -14.84 26.62
CA LEU A 250 -11.76 -14.25 27.01
C LEU A 250 -12.50 -13.69 25.79
N ILE A 251 -13.57 -14.38 25.39
CA ILE A 251 -14.47 -13.90 24.34
C ILE A 251 -15.39 -12.85 24.97
N THR A 252 -15.26 -11.59 24.55
CA THR A 252 -16.03 -10.45 25.07
C THR A 252 -16.95 -9.83 24.00
N GLY A 253 -17.85 -8.93 24.42
CA GLY A 253 -18.77 -8.23 23.51
C GLY A 253 -19.96 -9.08 23.07
N LEU A 254 -20.31 -10.12 23.85
CA LEU A 254 -21.47 -10.95 23.59
C LEU A 254 -22.75 -10.28 24.11
N PRO A 255 -23.93 -10.57 23.54
CA PRO A 255 -25.20 -10.18 24.14
C PRO A 255 -25.32 -10.74 25.57
N GLU A 256 -25.88 -9.94 26.47
CA GLU A 256 -26.11 -10.37 27.84
C GLU A 256 -27.08 -11.56 27.88
N SER A 257 -26.68 -12.61 28.59
CA SER A 257 -27.50 -13.80 28.84
C SER A 257 -27.31 -14.24 30.28
N GLU A 258 -28.39 -14.30 31.04
CA GLU A 258 -28.38 -14.70 32.46
C GLU A 258 -27.37 -13.93 33.33
N GLY A 259 -27.11 -12.66 32.99
CA GLY A 259 -26.17 -11.79 33.71
C GLY A 259 -24.69 -11.92 33.29
N PHE A 260 -24.40 -12.65 32.20
CA PHE A 260 -23.06 -12.82 31.63
C PHE A 260 -22.99 -12.23 30.22
N ASP A 261 -21.88 -11.56 29.89
CA ASP A 261 -21.60 -10.91 28.59
C ASP A 261 -20.25 -11.35 27.97
N ALA A 262 -19.60 -12.34 28.57
CA ALA A 262 -18.34 -12.91 28.11
C ALA A 262 -18.24 -14.42 28.38
N ILE A 263 -17.32 -15.09 27.70
CA ILE A 263 -17.02 -16.51 27.90
C ILE A 263 -15.51 -16.68 28.06
N LEU A 264 -15.09 -17.22 29.20
CA LEU A 264 -13.73 -17.70 29.40
C LEU A 264 -13.59 -19.07 28.73
N THR A 265 -12.68 -19.15 27.77
CA THR A 265 -12.32 -20.40 27.09
C THR A 265 -11.03 -20.93 27.68
N VAL A 266 -11.00 -22.22 28.03
CA VAL A 266 -9.77 -22.88 28.50
C VAL A 266 -9.55 -24.15 27.68
N VAL A 267 -8.49 -24.16 26.90
CA VAL A 267 -8.18 -25.16 25.88
C VAL A 267 -6.96 -25.97 26.28
N ASP A 268 -7.11 -27.29 26.40
CA ASP A 268 -5.97 -28.20 26.51
C ASP A 268 -5.22 -28.28 25.16
N ARG A 269 -3.90 -28.09 25.22
CA ARG A 269 -3.05 -28.09 24.03
C ARG A 269 -2.84 -29.48 23.44
N MET A 270 -2.94 -30.54 24.24
CA MET A 270 -2.74 -31.91 23.76
C MET A 270 -4.01 -32.47 23.13
N SER A 271 -5.09 -32.58 23.91
CA SER A 271 -6.34 -33.22 23.51
C SER A 271 -7.26 -32.31 22.70
N ARG A 272 -7.02 -30.99 22.71
CA ARG A 272 -7.92 -29.96 22.16
C ARG A 272 -9.28 -29.89 22.86
N MET A 273 -9.43 -30.50 24.03
CA MET A 273 -10.61 -30.33 24.86
C MET A 273 -10.72 -28.88 25.34
N VAL A 274 -11.95 -28.36 25.39
CA VAL A 274 -12.23 -26.96 25.74
C VAL A 274 -13.27 -26.89 26.84
N HIS A 275 -13.04 -26.05 27.85
CA HIS A 275 -14.09 -25.55 28.75
C HIS A 275 -14.56 -24.19 28.30
N PHE A 276 -15.88 -24.01 28.25
CA PHE A 276 -16.54 -22.73 28.04
C PHE A 276 -17.21 -22.33 29.35
N ILE A 277 -16.72 -21.26 29.97
CA ILE A 277 -17.16 -20.83 31.29
C ILE A 277 -17.78 -19.43 31.14
N PRO A 278 -19.08 -19.26 31.42
CA PRO A 278 -19.72 -17.95 31.35
C PRO A 278 -19.11 -17.00 32.40
N THR A 279 -18.87 -15.76 31.99
CA THR A 279 -18.28 -14.72 32.86
C THR A 279 -18.69 -13.33 32.36
N MET A 280 -18.19 -12.28 33.01
CA MET A 280 -18.38 -10.91 32.57
C MET A 280 -17.12 -10.37 31.88
N SER A 281 -17.29 -9.50 30.89
CA SER A 281 -16.19 -8.80 30.21
C SER A 281 -15.33 -7.98 31.17
N ARG A 282 -15.92 -7.52 32.28
CA ARG A 282 -15.27 -6.80 33.38
C ARG A 282 -14.61 -7.70 34.44
N ALA A 283 -14.57 -9.01 34.25
CA ALA A 283 -13.97 -9.93 35.22
C ALA A 283 -12.50 -9.57 35.48
N SER A 284 -12.11 -9.52 36.75
CA SER A 284 -10.72 -9.31 37.16
C SER A 284 -9.89 -10.58 37.00
N ALA A 285 -8.55 -10.46 37.07
CA ALA A 285 -7.66 -11.61 37.11
C ALA A 285 -8.00 -12.59 38.24
N THR A 286 -8.44 -12.07 39.39
CA THR A 286 -8.88 -12.88 40.54
C THR A 286 -10.16 -13.65 40.23
N ASP A 287 -11.11 -13.03 39.53
CA ASP A 287 -12.34 -13.70 39.10
C ASP A 287 -12.02 -14.82 38.11
N ILE A 288 -11.14 -14.55 37.12
CA ILE A 288 -10.68 -15.55 36.15
C ILE A 288 -9.97 -16.72 36.86
N ALA A 289 -9.10 -16.43 37.83
CA ALA A 289 -8.43 -17.47 38.61
C ALA A 289 -9.42 -18.34 39.41
N ASN A 290 -10.44 -17.72 40.02
CA ASN A 290 -11.49 -18.45 40.73
C ASN A 290 -12.33 -19.32 39.79
N LEU A 291 -12.66 -18.83 38.60
CA LEU A 291 -13.33 -19.62 37.56
C LEU A 291 -12.46 -20.81 37.12
N PHE A 292 -11.16 -20.58 36.91
CA PHE A 292 -10.23 -21.65 36.55
C PHE A 292 -10.17 -22.75 37.63
N VAL A 293 -10.03 -22.36 38.89
CA VAL A 293 -10.02 -23.28 40.05
C VAL A 293 -11.33 -24.07 40.10
N THR A 294 -12.45 -23.38 39.93
CA THR A 294 -13.80 -23.93 40.10
C THR A 294 -14.22 -24.85 38.97
N TYR A 295 -13.83 -24.59 37.73
CA TYR A 295 -14.36 -25.30 36.56
C TYR A 295 -13.32 -26.18 35.86
N VAL A 296 -12.03 -25.87 35.98
CA VAL A 296 -10.97 -26.58 35.26
C VAL A 296 -10.07 -27.37 36.22
N TRP A 297 -9.48 -26.70 37.20
CA TRP A 297 -8.48 -27.30 38.10
C TRP A 297 -9.03 -28.50 38.87
N LYS A 298 -10.28 -28.40 39.36
CA LYS A 298 -10.94 -29.50 40.08
C LYS A 298 -11.05 -30.80 39.27
N LEU A 299 -11.05 -30.71 37.94
CA LEU A 299 -11.23 -31.85 37.04
C LEU A 299 -9.89 -32.40 36.54
N HIS A 300 -8.93 -31.52 36.28
CA HIS A 300 -7.74 -31.83 35.49
C HIS A 300 -6.41 -31.60 36.22
N GLY A 301 -6.46 -30.98 37.40
CA GLY A 301 -5.27 -30.61 38.16
C GLY A 301 -4.57 -29.37 37.60
N LEU A 302 -3.39 -29.08 38.16
CA LEU A 302 -2.63 -27.87 37.86
C LEU A 302 -1.80 -28.04 36.57
N PRO A 303 -1.96 -27.19 35.55
CA PRO A 303 -1.10 -27.21 34.38
C PRO A 303 0.32 -26.76 34.74
N SER A 304 1.31 -27.31 34.04
CA SER A 304 2.71 -26.89 34.13
C SER A 304 2.95 -25.57 33.38
N LYS A 305 2.13 -25.28 32.36
CA LYS A 305 2.26 -24.08 31.53
C LYS A 305 0.91 -23.51 31.13
N THR A 306 0.73 -22.20 31.32
CA THR A 306 -0.42 -21.45 30.84
C THR A 306 0.02 -20.43 29.80
N ILE A 307 -0.78 -20.26 28.75
CA ILE A 307 -0.54 -19.31 27.67
C ILE A 307 -1.83 -18.53 27.48
N SER A 308 -1.73 -17.21 27.48
CA SER A 308 -2.85 -16.32 27.18
C SER A 308 -2.29 -15.13 26.41
N ASP A 309 -3.15 -14.37 25.75
CA ASP A 309 -2.74 -13.08 25.19
C ASP A 309 -2.44 -12.09 26.32
N ARG A 310 -1.89 -10.91 26.02
CA ARG A 310 -1.56 -9.94 27.08
C ARG A 310 -2.73 -8.98 27.29
N GLY A 311 -3.93 -9.52 27.51
CA GLY A 311 -5.10 -8.73 27.86
C GLY A 311 -4.94 -8.06 29.23
N CYS A 312 -5.61 -6.92 29.44
CA CYS A 312 -5.60 -6.17 30.71
C CYS A 312 -6.05 -7.04 31.92
N HIS A 313 -6.84 -8.08 31.65
CA HIS A 313 -7.42 -8.97 32.65
C HIS A 313 -6.52 -10.16 33.02
N GLU A 314 -5.38 -10.32 32.36
CA GLU A 314 -4.57 -11.55 32.39
C GLU A 314 -3.15 -11.33 32.95
N SER A 315 -2.81 -10.08 33.24
CA SER A 315 -1.59 -9.70 33.96
C SER A 315 -1.82 -9.72 35.47
N CYS A 316 -1.25 -10.72 36.15
CA CYS A 316 -0.95 -10.58 37.58
C CYS A 316 0.23 -9.61 37.72
N THR A 317 -0.02 -8.41 38.24
CA THR A 317 1.03 -7.62 38.92
C THR A 317 1.36 -8.22 40.27
#